data_AF-A0A1G2ETW9-F1
#
_entry.id   AF-A0A1G2ETW9-F1
#
_cell.length_a   1.000
_cell.length_b   1.000
_cell.length_c   1.000
_cell.angle_alpha   90.00
_cell.angle_beta   90.00
_cell.angle_gamma   90.00
#
_symmetry.space_group_name_H-M   'P 1'
#
loop_
_entity.id
_entity.type
_entity.pdbx_description
1 polymer ?
#
loop_
_entity_poly.entity_id
_entity_poly.type
_entity_poly.pdbx_seq_one_letter_code
_entity_poly.pdbx_strand_id
1 'polypeptide(L)'
;MNIHIEKEESYLFVKKVFSISFVAILFFGILSVAAVEISGVIREGETEKDTLESLPVTQNNTVMPVAKPFEPLNVKKVNVVITGYSSTVWQTDSTPFITASGKWVEDGIIANNMLPFGTLVRIPELYGEKVFVVEDRMNARKGNHHFDIWFPAYEQAKNFGVKRTYLEILED
;
A
#
# COMPACT_ATOMS: atom_id res chain seq x y z
N MET A 1 6.15 49.04 49.46
CA MET A 1 5.84 47.74 50.10
C MET A 1 6.78 46.72 49.50
N ASN A 2 7.91 46.45 50.16
CA ASN A 2 8.90 45.49 49.65
C ASN A 2 8.42 44.08 49.95
N ILE A 3 8.12 43.31 48.91
CA ILE A 3 7.78 41.89 49.03
C ILE A 3 9.12 41.15 48.96
N HIS A 4 9.60 40.67 50.11
CA HIS A 4 10.71 39.72 50.15
C HIS A 4 10.21 38.38 49.65
N ILE A 5 10.62 37.99 48.44
CA ILE A 5 10.45 36.63 47.95
C ILE A 5 11.66 35.84 48.42
N GLU A 6 11.44 35.00 49.42
CA GLU A 6 12.41 34.04 49.94
C GLU A 6 12.79 33.10 48.80
N LYS A 7 14.06 33.17 48.34
CA LYS A 7 14.56 32.25 47.31
C LYS A 7 14.62 30.85 47.92
N GLU A 8 13.82 29.92 47.41
CA GLU A 8 13.96 28.51 47.76
C GLU A 8 15.41 28.07 47.50
N GLU A 9 16.07 27.60 48.56
CA GLU A 9 17.39 26.97 48.53
C GLU A 9 17.45 25.98 47.37
N SER A 10 18.37 26.17 46.43
CA SER A 10 18.40 25.42 45.16
C SER A 10 18.46 23.91 45.35
N TYR A 11 18.94 23.46 46.50
CA TYR A 11 18.95 22.06 46.93
C TYR A 11 17.54 21.46 47.12
N LEU A 12 16.58 22.24 47.62
CA LEU A 12 15.20 21.80 47.85
C LEU A 12 14.46 21.61 46.52
N PHE A 13 14.73 22.48 45.54
CA PHE A 13 14.21 22.38 44.19
C PHE A 13 14.71 21.11 43.49
N VAL A 14 16.01 20.83 43.55
CA VAL A 14 16.61 19.62 42.93
C VAL A 14 16.05 18.35 43.57
N LYS A 15 15.90 18.31 44.90
CA LYS A 15 15.27 17.17 45.59
C LYS A 15 13.82 16.93 45.18
N LYS A 16 13.01 18.00 45.03
CA LYS A 16 11.62 17.90 44.57
C LYS A 16 11.54 17.34 43.15
N VAL A 17 12.38 17.82 42.23
CA VAL A 17 12.42 17.32 40.84
C VAL A 17 12.80 15.85 40.78
N PHE A 18 13.85 15.43 41.50
CA PHE A 18 14.23 14.01 41.56
C PHE A 18 13.15 13.13 42.18
N SER A 19 12.46 13.59 43.22
CA SER A 19 11.38 12.85 43.85
C SER A 19 10.17 12.69 42.91
N ILE A 20 9.80 13.74 42.16
CA ILE A 20 8.71 13.67 41.18
C ILE A 20 9.07 12.73 40.02
N SER A 21 10.29 12.80 39.51
CA SER A 21 10.76 11.87 38.46
C SER A 21 10.76 10.41 38.94
N PHE A 22 11.15 10.16 40.19
CA PHE A 22 11.15 8.82 40.75
C PHE A 22 9.73 8.25 40.90
N VAL A 23 8.78 9.08 41.35
CA VAL A 23 7.36 8.68 41.45
C VAL A 23 6.74 8.45 40.06
N ALA A 24 7.11 9.25 39.06
CA ALA A 24 6.64 9.07 37.69
C ALA A 24 7.12 7.75 37.07
N ILE A 25 8.38 7.36 37.32
CA ILE A 25 8.95 6.07 36.84
C ILE A 25 8.23 4.89 37.52
N LEU A 26 7.97 4.98 38.82
CA LEU A 26 7.21 3.97 39.57
C LEU A 26 5.79 3.80 39.03
N PHE A 27 5.10 4.92 38.75
CA PHE A 27 3.76 4.88 38.16
C PHE A 27 3.73 4.29 36.74
N PHE A 28 4.70 4.66 35.89
CA PHE A 28 4.79 4.11 34.53
C PHE A 28 5.09 2.61 34.54
N GLY A 29 5.98 2.15 35.42
CA GLY A 29 6.30 0.73 35.55
C GLY A 29 5.09 -0.10 35.98
N ILE A 30 4.32 0.36 36.97
CA ILE A 30 3.11 -0.33 37.44
C ILE A 30 2.03 -0.35 36.34
N LEU A 31 1.87 0.73 35.59
CA LEU A 31 0.91 0.80 34.48
C LEU A 31 1.26 -0.21 33.36
N SER A 32 2.54 -0.38 33.05
CA SER A 32 2.99 -1.38 32.07
C SER A 32 2.75 -2.81 32.53
N VAL A 33 2.99 -3.13 33.81
CA VAL A 33 2.74 -4.47 34.36
C VAL A 33 1.25 -4.81 34.34
N ALA A 34 0.38 -3.87 34.76
CA ALA A 34 -1.07 -4.06 34.70
C ALA A 34 -1.58 -4.26 33.26
N ALA A 35 -1.03 -3.54 32.28
CA ALA A 35 -1.39 -3.71 30.87
C ALA A 35 -0.99 -5.09 30.31
N VAL A 36 0.14 -5.65 30.77
CA VAL A 36 0.59 -7.00 30.41
C VAL A 36 -0.31 -8.07 31.03
N GLU A 37 -0.73 -7.91 32.28
CA GLU A 37 -1.69 -8.83 32.92
C GLU A 37 -3.07 -8.77 32.24
N ILE A 38 -3.56 -7.58 31.89
CA ILE A 38 -4.82 -7.41 31.13
C ILE A 38 -4.73 -8.07 29.75
N SER A 39 -3.58 -7.93 29.08
CA SER A 39 -3.34 -8.59 27.79
C SER A 39 -3.20 -10.12 27.91
N GLY A 40 -2.71 -10.62 29.06
CA GLY A 40 -2.65 -12.04 29.37
C GLY A 40 -4.02 -12.66 29.63
N VAL A 41 -4.89 -11.95 30.36
CA VAL A 41 -6.28 -12.37 30.64
C VAL A 41 -7.15 -12.40 29.38
N ILE A 42 -6.94 -11.46 28.44
CA ILE A 42 -7.71 -11.44 27.18
C ILE A 42 -7.32 -12.59 26.23
N ARG A 43 -6.19 -13.29 26.47
CA ARG A 43 -5.69 -14.36 25.60
C ARG A 43 -6.15 -15.78 25.94
N GLU A 44 -6.97 -15.96 26.98
CA GLU A 44 -7.49 -17.30 27.37
C GLU A 44 -8.93 -17.59 26.91
N GLY A 45 -9.53 -16.70 26.11
CA GLY A 45 -10.92 -16.80 25.68
C GLY A 45 -11.13 -16.82 24.18
N GLU A 46 -10.42 -17.68 23.43
CA GLU A 46 -10.84 -18.12 22.08
C GLU A 46 -9.97 -19.30 21.61
N THR A 47 -10.31 -20.50 22.09
CA THR A 47 -9.89 -21.74 21.43
C THR A 47 -11.09 -22.64 21.22
N GLU A 48 -11.23 -23.09 19.98
CA GLU A 48 -11.82 -24.38 19.59
C GLU A 48 -13.35 -24.45 19.48
N LYS A 49 -13.86 -24.20 18.27
CA LYS A 49 -14.98 -24.98 17.72
C LYS A 49 -14.79 -25.29 16.23
N ASP A 50 -14.83 -26.58 15.96
CA ASP A 50 -15.20 -27.26 14.72
C ASP A 50 -14.30 -27.14 13.49
N THR A 51 -13.22 -27.93 13.53
CA THR A 51 -13.01 -28.96 12.51
C THR A 51 -14.24 -29.88 12.41
N LEU A 52 -15.30 -29.42 11.73
CA LEU A 52 -16.34 -30.29 11.19
C LEU A 52 -16.02 -30.54 9.72
N GLU A 53 -15.72 -31.80 9.45
CA GLU A 53 -15.47 -32.38 8.15
C GLU A 53 -16.45 -31.84 7.11
N SER A 54 -15.90 -31.37 5.99
CA SER A 54 -16.66 -31.09 4.78
C SER A 54 -17.23 -32.41 4.24
N LEU A 55 -18.37 -32.83 4.79
CA LEU A 55 -19.25 -33.75 4.10
C LEU A 55 -19.62 -33.09 2.76
N PRO A 56 -19.49 -33.77 1.61
CA PRO A 56 -20.06 -33.27 0.38
C PRO A 56 -21.58 -33.22 0.55
N VAL A 57 -22.13 -32.03 0.76
CA VAL A 57 -23.58 -31.80 0.66
C VAL A 57 -23.93 -31.92 -0.82
N THR A 58 -24.26 -33.14 -1.22
CA THR A 58 -24.85 -33.41 -2.53
C THR A 58 -26.30 -32.95 -2.50
N GLN A 59 -26.52 -31.67 -2.83
CA GLN A 59 -27.79 -31.22 -3.37
C GLN A 59 -27.52 -30.37 -4.62
N ASN A 60 -27.66 -31.05 -5.77
CA ASN A 60 -28.19 -30.52 -7.01
C ASN A 60 -27.30 -29.48 -7.75
N ASN A 61 -26.39 -30.01 -8.58
CA ASN A 61 -25.97 -29.50 -9.89
C ASN A 61 -25.40 -28.08 -10.06
N THR A 62 -24.95 -27.39 -9.02
CA THR A 62 -24.14 -26.17 -9.20
C THR A 62 -22.82 -26.29 -8.46
N VAL A 63 -21.75 -26.61 -9.19
CA VAL A 63 -20.39 -26.39 -8.69
C VAL A 63 -20.18 -24.89 -8.72
N MET A 64 -20.51 -24.21 -7.62
CA MET A 64 -20.03 -22.85 -7.39
C MET A 64 -18.51 -22.96 -7.30
N PRO A 65 -17.72 -22.21 -8.09
CA PRO A 65 -16.30 -22.13 -7.82
C PRO A 65 -16.17 -21.60 -6.40
N VAL A 66 -15.67 -22.43 -5.49
CA VAL A 66 -15.15 -21.95 -4.22
C VAL A 66 -14.06 -20.96 -4.64
N ALA A 67 -14.32 -19.67 -4.45
CA ALA A 67 -13.30 -18.65 -4.63
C ALA A 67 -12.13 -19.13 -3.81
N LYS A 68 -10.99 -19.41 -4.47
CA LYS A 68 -9.77 -19.77 -3.76
C LYS A 68 -9.59 -18.73 -2.64
N PRO A 69 -9.36 -19.12 -1.39
CA PRO A 69 -8.91 -18.19 -0.37
C PRO A 69 -7.79 -17.38 -1.01
N PHE A 70 -7.83 -16.05 -0.92
CA PHE A 70 -6.84 -15.15 -1.51
C PHE A 70 -5.45 -15.62 -1.08
N GLU A 71 -4.81 -16.42 -1.92
CA GLU A 71 -3.41 -16.75 -1.74
C GLU A 71 -2.69 -15.40 -1.84
N PRO A 72 -1.74 -15.09 -0.93
CA PRO A 72 -1.03 -13.83 -1.02
C PRO A 72 -0.29 -13.83 -2.36
N LEU A 73 -0.83 -13.11 -3.35
CA LEU A 73 -0.19 -12.87 -4.63
C LEU A 73 1.27 -12.55 -4.35
N ASN A 74 2.20 -13.21 -5.02
CA ASN A 74 3.61 -12.94 -4.78
C ASN A 74 3.90 -11.53 -5.31
N VAL A 75 3.96 -10.56 -4.40
CA VAL A 75 4.09 -9.15 -4.78
C VAL A 75 5.56 -8.77 -4.89
N LYS A 76 6.04 -8.61 -6.12
CA LYS A 76 7.39 -8.08 -6.37
C LYS A 76 7.37 -6.56 -6.43
N LYS A 77 8.11 -5.92 -5.53
CA LYS A 77 8.30 -4.45 -5.51
C LYS A 77 9.50 -4.02 -6.35
N VAL A 78 9.29 -3.04 -7.23
CA VAL A 78 10.33 -2.52 -8.13
C VAL A 78 10.27 -0.98 -8.14
N ASN A 79 11.42 -0.32 -7.99
CA ASN A 79 11.50 1.14 -8.14
C ASN A 79 11.42 1.53 -9.63
N VAL A 80 10.55 2.47 -9.95
CA VAL A 80 10.22 2.81 -11.34
C VAL A 80 10.07 4.32 -11.54
N VAL A 81 10.14 4.72 -12.81
CA VAL A 81 9.74 6.05 -13.28
C VAL A 81 8.43 5.90 -14.03
N ILE A 82 7.42 6.65 -13.61
CA ILE A 82 6.08 6.63 -14.20
C ILE A 82 5.81 7.98 -14.85
N THR A 83 5.40 7.94 -16.12
CA THR A 83 4.91 9.12 -16.86
C THR A 83 3.51 8.86 -17.40
N GLY A 84 2.92 9.86 -18.05
CA GLY A 84 1.63 9.74 -18.71
C GLY A 84 1.77 9.92 -20.22
N TYR A 85 0.97 9.16 -20.97
CA TYR A 85 0.77 9.36 -22.41
C TYR A 85 -0.72 9.43 -22.73
N SER A 86 -1.04 9.86 -23.96
CA SER A 86 -2.43 9.95 -24.41
C SER A 86 -2.53 9.66 -25.90
N SER A 87 -3.67 9.14 -26.33
CA SER A 87 -3.97 8.79 -27.73
C SER A 87 -4.22 10.00 -28.65
N THR A 88 -3.72 11.19 -28.30
CA THR A 88 -3.80 12.34 -29.21
C THR A 88 -2.97 12.08 -30.45
N VAL A 89 -3.59 12.25 -31.62
CA VAL A 89 -3.06 11.97 -32.97
C VAL A 89 -1.63 12.48 -33.22
N TRP A 90 -1.22 13.55 -32.53
CA TRP A 90 0.14 14.12 -32.64
C TRP A 90 1.24 13.31 -31.92
N GLN A 91 0.89 12.24 -31.20
CA GLN A 91 1.83 11.39 -30.43
C GLN A 91 1.87 9.93 -30.88
N THR A 92 0.99 9.48 -31.78
CA THR A 92 0.80 8.08 -32.15
C THR A 92 0.72 7.91 -33.67
N ASP A 93 0.87 6.68 -34.15
CA ASP A 93 0.76 6.34 -35.57
C ASP A 93 -0.69 6.42 -36.10
N SER A 94 -0.93 5.80 -37.27
CA SER A 94 -2.22 5.70 -37.96
C SER A 94 -3.39 5.20 -37.10
N THR A 95 -3.13 4.59 -35.93
CA THR A 95 -4.12 3.95 -35.05
C THR A 95 -3.97 4.38 -33.57
N PRO A 96 -4.28 5.64 -33.22
CA PRO A 96 -4.04 6.23 -31.90
C PRO A 96 -4.63 5.48 -30.70
N PHE A 97 -5.72 4.75 -30.93
CA PHE A 97 -6.51 4.11 -29.88
C PHE A 97 -6.31 2.59 -29.79
N ILE A 98 -5.40 2.03 -30.59
CA ILE A 98 -5.08 0.59 -30.55
C ILE A 98 -3.72 0.43 -29.86
N THR A 99 -3.67 -0.34 -28.78
CA THR A 99 -2.44 -0.64 -28.05
C THR A 99 -1.55 -1.63 -28.81
N ALA A 100 -0.29 -1.76 -28.40
CA ALA A 100 0.60 -2.78 -28.96
C ALA A 100 0.13 -4.23 -28.77
N SER A 101 -0.77 -4.51 -27.81
CA SER A 101 -1.45 -5.81 -27.68
C SER A 101 -2.65 -6.00 -28.61
N GLY A 102 -3.05 -4.96 -29.35
CA GLY A 102 -4.18 -4.97 -30.27
C GLY A 102 -5.53 -4.63 -29.62
N LYS A 103 -5.54 -4.19 -28.36
CA LYS A 103 -6.77 -3.78 -27.65
C LYS A 103 -7.07 -2.31 -27.87
N TRP A 104 -8.33 -1.93 -27.67
CA TRP A 104 -8.69 -0.53 -27.56
C TRP A 104 -8.19 0.05 -26.24
N VAL A 105 -7.73 1.30 -26.27
CA VAL A 105 -7.29 1.99 -25.07
C VAL A 105 -8.44 2.22 -24.09
N GLU A 106 -8.16 1.99 -22.81
CA GLU A 106 -9.09 2.17 -21.70
C GLU A 106 -8.35 2.56 -20.42
N ASP A 107 -9.10 3.06 -19.44
CA ASP A 107 -8.54 3.39 -18.13
C ASP A 107 -7.95 2.14 -17.47
N GLY A 108 -6.74 2.26 -16.90
CA GLY A 108 -6.02 1.13 -16.32
C GLY A 108 -4.96 0.50 -17.24
N ILE A 109 -4.87 0.93 -18.51
CA ILE A 109 -3.77 0.49 -19.39
C ILE A 109 -2.47 1.22 -19.07
N ILE A 110 -1.38 0.44 -19.04
CA ILE A 110 -0.02 0.94 -18.88
C ILE A 110 0.90 0.38 -19.97
N ALA A 111 1.89 1.18 -20.37
CA ALA A 111 2.92 0.81 -21.31
C ALA A 111 4.23 0.46 -20.58
N ASN A 112 4.87 -0.64 -20.98
CA ASN A 112 6.21 -1.03 -20.53
C ASN A 112 6.90 -1.93 -21.57
N ASN A 113 8.22 -1.85 -21.69
CA ASN A 113 8.97 -2.62 -22.70
C ASN A 113 9.45 -4.00 -22.24
N MET A 114 9.44 -4.28 -20.94
CA MET A 114 10.05 -5.50 -20.37
C MET A 114 9.00 -6.53 -19.96
N LEU A 115 7.91 -6.09 -19.34
CA LEU A 115 6.90 -7.00 -18.80
C LEU A 115 6.02 -7.58 -19.92
N PRO A 116 5.66 -8.88 -19.83
CA PRO A 116 4.70 -9.49 -20.74
C PRO A 116 3.38 -8.72 -20.80
N PHE A 117 2.69 -8.80 -21.94
CA PHE A 117 1.32 -8.27 -22.01
C PHE A 117 0.41 -9.03 -21.04
N GLY A 118 -0.58 -8.34 -20.48
CA GLY A 118 -1.48 -8.88 -19.47
C GLY A 118 -0.92 -8.87 -18.05
N THR A 119 0.34 -8.47 -17.84
CA THR A 119 0.90 -8.38 -16.48
C THR A 119 0.12 -7.37 -15.66
N LEU A 120 -0.36 -7.79 -14.49
CA LEU A 120 -1.11 -6.96 -13.56
C LEU A 120 -0.16 -6.26 -12.59
N VAL A 121 -0.34 -4.96 -12.43
CA VAL A 121 0.52 -4.13 -11.58
C VAL A 121 -0.30 -3.15 -10.74
N ARG A 122 0.22 -2.78 -9.57
CA ARG A 122 -0.32 -1.70 -8.73
C ARG A 122 0.73 -0.62 -8.50
N ILE A 123 0.24 0.60 -8.26
CA ILE A 123 1.08 1.75 -7.91
C ILE A 123 0.52 2.37 -6.63
N PRO A 124 0.79 1.78 -5.45
CA PRO A 124 0.07 2.12 -4.23
C PRO A 124 0.18 3.58 -3.82
N GLU A 125 1.36 4.19 -3.97
CA GLU A 125 1.58 5.60 -3.59
C GLU A 125 0.79 6.60 -4.46
N LEU A 126 0.39 6.22 -5.67
CA LEU A 126 -0.31 7.12 -6.61
C LEU A 126 -1.80 6.77 -6.77
N TYR A 127 -2.15 5.49 -6.74
CA TYR A 127 -3.50 5.00 -7.06
C TYR A 127 -4.05 3.98 -6.05
N GLY A 128 -3.36 3.74 -4.93
CA GLY A 128 -3.80 2.78 -3.91
C GLY A 128 -3.97 1.37 -4.48
N GLU A 129 -5.18 0.83 -4.34
CA GLU A 129 -5.51 -0.54 -4.74
C GLU A 129 -5.86 -0.70 -6.22
N LYS A 130 -5.81 0.37 -7.02
CA LYS A 130 -6.10 0.28 -8.46
C LYS A 130 -5.08 -0.62 -9.15
N VAL A 131 -5.60 -1.59 -9.89
CA VAL A 131 -4.82 -2.49 -10.74
C VAL A 131 -4.75 -1.92 -12.15
N PHE A 132 -3.55 -1.96 -12.71
CA PHE A 132 -3.25 -1.61 -14.08
C PHE A 132 -2.80 -2.87 -14.82
N VAL A 133 -2.98 -2.87 -16.13
CA VAL A 133 -2.60 -3.98 -17.01
C VAL A 133 -1.62 -3.51 -18.08
N VAL A 134 -0.53 -4.25 -18.23
CA VAL A 134 0.47 -3.98 -19.28
C VAL A 134 -0.11 -4.41 -20.62
N GLU A 135 -0.54 -3.46 -21.44
CA GLU A 135 -1.15 -3.73 -22.76
C GLU A 135 -0.45 -2.99 -23.89
N ASP A 136 0.45 -2.05 -23.56
CA ASP A 136 1.08 -1.20 -24.55
C ASP A 136 2.61 -1.20 -24.44
N ARG A 137 3.28 -0.67 -25.47
CA ARG A 137 4.74 -0.58 -25.55
C ARG A 137 5.19 0.86 -25.69
N MET A 138 6.39 1.12 -25.21
CA MET A 138 7.03 2.41 -25.29
C MET A 138 8.08 2.41 -26.40
N ASN A 139 8.60 3.58 -26.75
CA ASN A 139 9.76 3.66 -27.64
C ASN A 139 10.93 2.83 -27.10
N ALA A 140 11.64 2.08 -27.95
CA ALA A 140 12.72 1.17 -27.57
C ALA A 140 13.87 1.82 -26.79
N ARG A 141 14.07 3.15 -26.91
CA ARG A 141 15.07 3.89 -26.14
C ARG A 141 14.72 4.04 -24.65
N LYS A 142 13.48 3.74 -24.25
CA LYS A 142 13.03 3.83 -22.87
C LYS A 142 13.51 2.59 -22.11
N GLY A 143 14.09 2.82 -20.94
CA GLY A 143 14.61 1.75 -20.10
C GLY A 143 13.50 0.89 -19.48
N ASN A 144 13.88 -0.31 -19.02
CA ASN A 144 12.96 -1.34 -18.53
C ASN A 144 12.13 -0.93 -17.30
N HIS A 145 12.63 0.03 -16.52
CA HIS A 145 11.98 0.56 -15.30
C HIS A 145 11.13 1.81 -15.58
N HIS A 146 10.87 2.11 -16.86
CA HIS A 146 9.99 3.20 -17.28
C HIS A 146 8.60 2.63 -17.57
N PHE A 147 7.58 3.29 -17.04
CA PHE A 147 6.18 2.97 -17.26
C PHE A 147 5.42 4.22 -17.71
N ASP A 148 4.45 4.04 -18.61
CA ASP A 148 3.62 5.12 -19.14
C ASP A 148 2.15 4.79 -18.92
N ILE A 149 1.43 5.56 -18.10
CA ILE A 149 0.00 5.38 -17.86
C ILE A 149 -0.79 6.08 -18.97
N TRP A 150 -1.78 5.38 -19.51
CA TRP A 150 -2.65 5.96 -20.52
C TRP A 150 -3.65 6.95 -19.89
N PHE A 151 -3.83 8.08 -20.56
CA PHE A 151 -4.86 9.06 -20.25
C PHE A 151 -5.70 9.39 -21.49
N PRO A 152 -7.01 9.64 -21.34
CA PRO A 152 -7.88 10.01 -22.46
C PRO A 152 -7.55 11.38 -23.07
N ALA A 153 -6.91 12.29 -22.31
CA ALA A 153 -6.60 13.63 -22.77
C ALA A 153 -5.14 14.01 -22.52
N TYR A 154 -4.54 14.69 -23.51
CA TYR A 154 -3.15 15.18 -23.45
C TYR A 154 -2.85 16.03 -22.21
N GLU A 155 -3.75 16.94 -21.86
CA GLU A 155 -3.56 17.80 -20.68
C GLU A 155 -3.52 17.01 -19.37
N GLN A 156 -4.23 15.87 -19.28
CA GLN A 156 -4.16 15.00 -18.10
C GLN A 156 -2.78 14.33 -18.00
N ALA A 157 -2.31 13.75 -19.10
CA ALA A 157 -0.97 13.14 -19.17
C ALA A 157 0.14 14.16 -18.84
N LYS A 158 0.01 15.37 -19.38
CA LYS A 158 0.95 16.47 -19.14
C LYS A 158 0.95 16.93 -17.68
N ASN A 159 -0.23 17.11 -17.09
CA ASN A 159 -0.38 17.53 -15.69
C ASN A 159 0.04 16.44 -14.71
N PHE A 160 -0.09 15.16 -15.08
CA PHE A 160 0.42 14.05 -14.29
C PHE A 160 1.95 14.14 -14.14
N GLY A 161 2.65 14.45 -15.24
CA GLY A 161 4.09 14.66 -15.24
C GLY A 161 4.90 13.39 -14.96
N VAL A 162 6.08 13.56 -14.35
CA VAL A 162 6.98 12.45 -14.02
C VAL A 162 6.89 12.15 -12.52
N LYS A 163 6.68 10.88 -12.18
CA LYS A 163 6.68 10.37 -10.80
C LYS A 163 7.74 9.28 -10.63
N ARG A 164 8.42 9.28 -9.49
CA ARG A 164 9.34 8.21 -9.08
C ARG A 164 8.73 7.56 -7.85
N THR A 165 8.45 6.27 -7.95
CA THR A 165 7.73 5.51 -6.93
C THR A 165 8.11 4.02 -7.07
N TYR A 166 7.52 3.17 -6.25
CA TYR A 166 7.59 1.73 -6.42
C TYR A 166 6.30 1.20 -7.08
N LEU A 167 6.49 0.17 -7.89
CA LEU A 167 5.44 -0.58 -8.55
C LEU A 167 5.43 -2.00 -8.00
N GLU A 168 4.24 -2.51 -7.78
CA GLU A 168 3.97 -3.86 -7.32
C GLU A 168 3.52 -4.69 -8.51
N ILE A 169 4.28 -5.72 -8.85
CA ILE A 169 3.88 -6.72 -9.86
C ILE A 169 3.10 -7.80 -9.13
N LEU A 170 1.88 -8.07 -9.61
CA LEU A 170 1.04 -9.13 -9.08
C LEU A 170 1.39 -10.42 -9.83
N GLU A 171 2.14 -11.30 -9.18
CA GLU A 171 2.44 -12.63 -9.71
C GLU A 171 1.39 -13.63 -9.20
N ASP A 172 0.96 -14.53 -10.08
CA ASP A 172 0.08 -15.68 -9.76
C ASP A 172 0.85 -16.81 -9.04
#